data_AF-A0A1Y0E7X4-F1
#
_entry.id   AF-A0A1Y0E7X4-F1
#
_cell.length_a   1.000
_cell.length_b   1.000
_cell.length_c   1.000
_cell.angle_alpha   90.00
_cell.angle_beta   90.00
_cell.angle_gamma   90.00
#
_symmetry.space_group_name_H-M   'P 1'
#
loop_
_entity.id
_entity.type
_entity.pdbx_description
1 polymer ?
#
loop_
_entity_poly.entity_id
_entity_poly.type
_entity_poly.pdbx_seq_one_letter_code
_entity_poly.pdbx_strand_id
1 'polypeptide(L)'
;MSDQSPRLSLPFILPAQAQKHVTHNEAIELLDLIVQLTLLSVSQATPPAAPQEGQAWAVPAGATDDWAGQESMIATWRGGGWLFVAPQDGWVAWVADAAAIHVRAGGVWVAQGDLQDLPGIGINTTADPVNRLSLRAPAALFDNEGGGHQIKINKAAATDTAAMVFQTGYGGRAEMGLAGSDDFSIKVAPDGATWRPAITIAAATARVQLAEALQLAPGAEPVTAAAGDIYFDSATAKLRCFDGTGWHDLF
;
A
#
# COMPACT_ATOMS: atom_id res chain seq x y z
N MET A 1 17.59 25.59 -41.22
CA MET A 1 16.27 25.17 -40.72
C MET A 1 16.12 23.71 -41.07
N SER A 2 15.72 22.87 -40.12
CA SER A 2 15.43 21.45 -40.37
C SER A 2 14.14 21.34 -41.17
N ASP A 3 14.09 20.43 -42.15
CA ASP A 3 12.86 20.13 -42.93
C ASP A 3 11.99 19.07 -42.24
N GLN A 4 12.35 18.69 -41.00
CA GLN A 4 11.69 17.65 -40.22
C GLN A 4 11.50 18.05 -38.75
N SER A 5 10.44 17.51 -38.14
CA SER A 5 10.22 17.57 -36.71
C SER A 5 11.29 16.76 -35.96
N PRO A 6 11.70 17.18 -34.77
CA PRO A 6 12.89 16.62 -34.11
C PRO A 6 12.66 15.35 -33.29
N ARG A 7 11.43 14.99 -32.89
CA ARG A 7 11.18 13.73 -32.14
C ARG A 7 10.79 12.57 -33.05
N LEU A 8 9.88 12.81 -33.99
CA LEU A 8 9.27 11.80 -34.86
C LEU A 8 9.71 11.93 -36.32
N SER A 9 10.57 12.89 -36.66
CA SER A 9 11.08 13.12 -38.02
C SER A 9 9.97 13.35 -39.05
N LEU A 10 8.87 14.00 -38.65
CA LEU A 10 7.74 14.34 -39.51
C LEU A 10 8.14 15.44 -40.49
N PRO A 11 7.89 15.29 -41.80
CA PRO A 11 8.30 16.28 -42.79
C PRO A 11 7.48 17.57 -42.67
N PHE A 12 8.16 18.72 -42.73
CA PHE A 12 7.52 20.03 -42.81
C PHE A 12 7.23 20.44 -44.25
N ILE A 13 6.21 21.29 -44.43
CA ILE A 13 5.93 21.92 -45.72
C ILE A 13 6.92 23.07 -45.93
N LEU A 14 7.63 23.07 -47.07
CA LEU A 14 8.57 24.12 -47.42
C LEU A 14 7.88 25.48 -47.67
N PRO A 15 8.58 26.61 -47.45
CA PRO A 15 8.02 27.95 -47.68
C PRO A 15 7.51 28.19 -49.12
N ALA A 16 6.76 29.29 -49.31
CA ALA A 16 6.21 29.77 -50.60
C ALA A 16 4.95 29.06 -51.15
N GLN A 17 4.29 28.20 -50.36
CA GLN A 17 2.98 27.60 -50.69
C GLN A 17 1.80 28.40 -50.10
N ALA A 18 1.65 29.68 -50.46
CA ALA A 18 0.56 30.56 -49.99
C ALA A 18 0.37 30.59 -48.46
N GLN A 19 1.47 30.60 -47.70
CA GLN A 19 1.50 30.62 -46.22
C GLN A 19 0.81 29.46 -45.48
N LYS A 20 0.29 28.44 -46.17
CA LYS A 20 -0.30 27.23 -45.54
C LYS A 20 0.70 26.45 -44.67
N HIS A 21 1.99 26.58 -44.97
CA HIS A 21 3.08 25.96 -44.22
C HIS A 21 3.13 26.42 -42.76
N VAL A 22 2.67 27.65 -42.44
CA VAL A 22 2.73 28.18 -41.07
C VAL A 22 1.82 27.35 -40.15
N THR A 23 0.50 27.42 -40.35
CA THR A 23 -0.47 26.73 -39.50
C THR A 23 -0.35 25.21 -39.54
N HIS A 24 0.07 24.65 -40.67
CA HIS A 24 0.24 23.19 -40.78
C HIS A 24 1.50 22.72 -40.04
N ASN A 25 2.64 23.41 -40.21
CA ASN A 25 3.86 23.02 -39.51
C ASN A 25 3.71 23.22 -37.99
N GLU A 26 2.99 24.26 -37.53
CA GLU A 26 2.61 24.42 -36.12
C GLU A 26 1.82 23.20 -35.58
N ALA A 27 0.86 22.69 -36.36
CA ALA A 27 0.11 21.49 -35.99
C ALA A 27 1.00 20.23 -35.95
N ILE A 28 1.96 20.11 -36.88
CA ILE A 28 2.94 19.01 -36.91
C ILE A 28 3.90 19.09 -35.70
N GLU A 29 4.36 20.28 -35.33
CA GLU A 29 5.18 20.49 -34.14
C GLU A 29 4.44 20.10 -32.85
N LEU A 30 3.16 20.44 -32.77
CA LEU A 30 2.31 20.05 -31.65
C LEU A 30 2.11 18.53 -31.59
N LEU A 31 1.87 17.88 -32.72
CA LEU A 31 1.74 16.42 -32.79
C LEU A 31 3.06 15.71 -32.44
N ASP A 32 4.21 16.22 -32.90
CA ASP A 32 5.54 15.71 -32.56
C ASP A 32 5.82 15.75 -31.06
N LEU A 33 5.29 16.75 -30.36
CA LEU A 33 5.39 16.85 -28.90
C LEU A 33 4.45 15.87 -28.19
N ILE A 34 3.18 15.82 -28.57
CA ILE A 34 2.13 15.14 -27.79
C ILE A 34 2.13 13.62 -28.03
N VAL A 35 2.44 13.17 -29.25
CA VAL A 35 2.48 11.74 -29.57
C VAL A 35 3.64 11.08 -28.83
N GLN A 36 3.33 10.06 -28.02
CA GLN A 36 4.30 9.43 -27.11
C GLN A 36 5.00 10.49 -26.23
N LEU A 37 4.21 11.37 -25.61
CA LEU A 37 4.73 12.47 -24.79
C LEU A 37 5.71 11.93 -23.74
N THR A 38 6.92 12.49 -23.77
CA THR A 38 7.96 12.22 -22.80
C THR A 38 8.34 13.55 -22.18
N LEU A 39 8.23 13.62 -20.86
CA LEU A 39 8.66 14.76 -20.06
C LEU A 39 9.92 14.34 -19.30
N LEU A 40 10.95 15.18 -19.29
CA LEU A 40 12.16 14.89 -18.53
C LEU A 40 11.94 15.04 -17.03
N SER A 41 11.09 15.99 -16.62
CA SER A 41 10.65 16.16 -15.24
C SER A 41 9.28 16.85 -15.20
N VAL A 42 8.58 16.68 -14.08
CA VAL A 42 7.35 17.42 -13.73
C VAL A 42 7.50 18.27 -12.46
N SER A 43 8.68 18.25 -11.82
CA SER A 43 8.96 18.92 -10.55
C SER A 43 10.16 19.88 -10.61
N GLN A 44 10.96 19.82 -11.67
CA GLN A 44 12.04 20.77 -11.92
C GLN A 44 11.47 22.19 -12.14
N ALA A 45 11.80 23.14 -11.27
CA ALA A 45 11.26 24.51 -11.33
C ALA A 45 12.10 25.49 -12.17
N THR A 46 13.36 25.14 -12.43
CA THR A 46 14.29 26.00 -13.18
C THR A 46 14.60 25.38 -14.55
N PRO A 47 14.54 26.13 -15.66
CA PRO A 47 14.94 25.61 -16.97
C PRO A 47 16.38 25.08 -16.93
N PRO A 48 16.69 23.99 -17.65
CA PRO A 48 18.08 23.53 -17.78
C PRO A 48 18.93 24.58 -18.51
N ALA A 49 20.22 24.65 -18.19
CA ALA A 49 21.14 25.60 -18.84
C ALA A 49 21.44 25.27 -20.32
N ALA A 50 21.26 24.01 -20.73
CA ALA A 50 21.54 23.53 -22.08
C ALA A 50 20.46 22.52 -22.55
N PRO A 51 19.22 22.97 -22.78
CA PRO A 51 18.17 22.12 -23.32
C PRO A 51 18.51 21.66 -24.74
N GLN A 52 18.14 20.43 -25.08
CA GLN A 52 18.26 19.88 -26.43
C GLN A 52 16.93 19.93 -27.16
N GLU A 53 17.00 20.03 -28.49
CA GLU A 53 15.83 20.08 -29.36
C GLU A 53 14.89 18.89 -29.11
N GLY A 54 13.63 19.16 -28.74
CA GLY A 54 12.63 18.13 -28.45
C GLY A 54 12.59 17.57 -27.04
N GLN A 55 13.43 18.06 -26.15
CA GLN A 55 13.21 17.86 -24.74
C GLN A 55 12.03 18.70 -24.26
N ALA A 56 11.23 18.10 -23.37
CA ALA A 56 10.06 18.73 -22.79
C ALA A 56 9.99 18.51 -21.28
N TRP A 57 9.36 19.43 -20.58
CA TRP A 57 9.14 19.43 -19.13
C TRP A 57 7.73 19.91 -18.83
N ALA A 58 7.12 19.43 -17.75
CA ALA A 58 5.97 20.14 -17.20
C ALA A 58 6.47 21.20 -16.23
N VAL A 59 6.02 22.43 -16.42
CA VAL A 59 6.42 23.57 -15.59
C VAL A 59 5.65 23.49 -14.26
N PRO A 60 6.33 23.26 -13.12
CA PRO A 60 5.67 23.18 -11.83
C PRO A 60 5.29 24.57 -11.31
N ALA A 61 4.52 24.61 -10.22
CA ALA A 61 4.29 25.84 -9.49
C ALA A 61 5.62 26.39 -8.92
N GLY A 62 5.80 27.71 -8.94
CA GLY A 62 7.01 28.36 -8.46
C GLY A 62 8.19 28.28 -9.43
N ALA A 63 7.92 28.10 -10.72
CA ALA A 63 8.96 28.11 -11.75
C ALA A 63 9.66 29.47 -11.85
N THR A 64 10.93 29.45 -12.22
CA THR A 64 11.78 30.65 -12.32
C THR A 64 12.30 30.86 -13.74
N ASP A 65 12.98 31.99 -13.95
CA ASP A 65 13.65 32.33 -15.21
C ASP A 65 12.68 32.31 -16.39
N ASP A 66 13.07 31.72 -17.53
CA ASP A 66 12.23 31.63 -18.74
C ASP A 66 10.90 30.90 -18.51
N TRP A 67 10.78 30.13 -17.42
CA TRP A 67 9.56 29.39 -17.06
C TRP A 67 8.65 30.16 -16.10
N ALA A 68 9.06 31.32 -15.58
CA ALA A 68 8.24 32.13 -14.68
C ALA A 68 6.93 32.58 -15.37
N GLY A 69 5.78 32.37 -14.72
CA GLY A 69 4.46 32.69 -15.27
C GLY A 69 3.94 31.70 -16.32
N GLN A 70 4.64 30.59 -16.54
CA GLN A 70 4.24 29.49 -17.44
C GLN A 70 3.87 28.22 -16.67
N GLU A 71 3.45 28.36 -15.40
CA GLU A 71 3.07 27.23 -14.56
C GLU A 71 1.96 26.41 -15.23
N SER A 72 1.95 25.10 -15.00
CA SER A 72 1.00 24.15 -15.60
C SER A 72 1.14 23.93 -17.11
N MET A 73 2.04 24.63 -17.80
CA MET A 73 2.34 24.39 -19.21
C MET A 73 3.34 23.25 -19.40
N ILE A 74 3.39 22.68 -20.60
CA ILE A 74 4.51 21.89 -21.06
C ILE A 74 5.48 22.84 -21.76
N ALA A 75 6.69 22.98 -21.23
CA ALA A 75 7.77 23.70 -21.88
C ALA A 75 8.57 22.72 -22.75
N THR A 76 8.73 23.01 -24.03
CA THR A 76 9.57 22.23 -24.95
C THR A 76 10.59 23.12 -25.63
N TRP A 77 11.82 22.62 -25.79
CA TRP A 77 12.88 23.36 -26.48
C TRP A 77 12.80 23.13 -27.98
N ARG A 78 12.54 24.21 -28.72
CA ARG A 78 12.20 24.22 -30.14
C ARG A 78 12.82 25.41 -30.86
N GLY A 79 13.51 25.17 -31.97
CA GLY A 79 13.99 26.24 -32.84
C GLY A 79 14.90 27.27 -32.15
N GLY A 80 15.59 26.86 -31.08
CA GLY A 80 16.44 27.75 -30.27
C GLY A 80 15.71 28.56 -29.19
N GLY A 81 14.46 28.23 -28.86
CA GLY A 81 13.70 28.87 -27.77
C GLY A 81 12.70 27.94 -27.08
N TRP A 82 12.03 28.47 -26.07
CA TRP A 82 10.96 27.77 -25.35
C TRP A 82 9.62 27.94 -26.05
N LEU A 83 8.98 26.81 -26.36
CA LEU A 83 7.58 26.76 -26.74
C LEU A 83 6.76 26.19 -25.57
N PHE A 84 5.66 26.87 -25.23
CA PHE A 84 4.77 26.45 -24.15
C PHE A 84 3.45 25.94 -24.71
N VAL A 85 3.08 24.73 -24.32
CA VAL A 85 1.84 24.06 -24.76
C VAL A 85 0.97 23.77 -23.54
N ALA A 86 -0.30 24.16 -23.59
CA ALA A 86 -1.25 23.87 -22.53
C ALA A 86 -1.68 22.38 -22.59
N PRO A 87 -1.35 21.55 -21.58
CA PRO A 87 -1.83 20.18 -21.53
C PRO A 87 -3.32 20.14 -21.20
N GLN A 88 -4.00 19.10 -21.68
CA GLN A 88 -5.38 18.80 -21.29
C GLN A 88 -5.41 17.65 -20.28
N ASP A 89 -6.40 17.66 -19.39
CA ASP A 89 -6.66 16.51 -18.51
C ASP A 89 -6.93 15.26 -19.37
N GLY A 90 -6.38 14.13 -18.93
CA GLY A 90 -6.37 12.86 -19.65
C GLY A 90 -5.11 12.62 -20.51
N TRP A 91 -4.24 13.62 -20.69
CA TRP A 91 -2.95 13.38 -21.36
C TRP A 91 -2.06 12.45 -20.56
N VAL A 92 -1.35 11.57 -21.27
CA VAL A 92 -0.44 10.57 -20.70
C VAL A 92 0.98 10.93 -21.11
N ALA A 93 1.91 10.93 -20.17
CA ALA A 93 3.33 11.16 -20.42
C ALA A 93 4.19 10.11 -19.73
N TRP A 94 5.28 9.69 -20.37
CA TRP A 94 6.40 9.07 -19.65
C TRP A 94 7.23 10.16 -19.00
N VAL A 95 7.44 10.08 -17.69
CA VAL A 95 8.26 11.04 -16.94
C VAL A 95 9.60 10.38 -16.62
N ALA A 96 10.67 10.89 -17.24
CA ALA A 96 11.94 10.19 -17.33
C ALA A 96 12.69 10.11 -15.99
N ASP A 97 12.71 11.18 -15.20
CA ASP A 97 13.36 11.21 -13.88
C ASP A 97 12.64 10.34 -12.83
N ALA A 98 11.31 10.24 -12.95
CA ALA A 98 10.48 9.38 -12.11
C ALA A 98 10.43 7.91 -12.60
N ALA A 99 10.90 7.63 -13.81
CA ALA A 99 10.77 6.34 -14.50
C ALA A 99 9.34 5.76 -14.45
N ALA A 100 8.33 6.62 -14.64
CA ALA A 100 6.93 6.25 -14.48
C ALA A 100 6.01 7.00 -15.46
N ILE A 101 4.88 6.36 -15.77
CA ILE A 101 3.78 6.99 -16.52
C ILE A 101 3.09 7.99 -15.60
N HIS A 102 2.82 9.19 -16.09
CA HIS A 102 1.98 10.18 -15.41
C HIS A 102 0.78 10.53 -16.28
N VAL A 103 -0.35 10.82 -15.64
CA VAL A 103 -1.56 11.32 -16.29
C VAL A 103 -1.86 12.72 -15.77
N ARG A 104 -2.19 13.63 -16.68
CA ARG A 104 -2.70 14.95 -16.33
C ARG A 104 -4.13 14.80 -15.80
N ALA A 105 -4.38 15.16 -14.54
CA ALA A 105 -5.70 15.10 -13.94
C ALA A 105 -5.89 16.25 -12.94
N GLY A 106 -6.99 16.99 -13.04
CA GLY A 106 -7.27 18.12 -12.16
C GLY A 106 -6.22 19.22 -12.26
N GLY A 107 -5.61 19.40 -13.44
CA GLY A 107 -4.55 20.41 -13.63
C GLY A 107 -3.19 20.05 -12.99
N VAL A 108 -2.95 18.80 -12.60
CA VAL A 108 -1.64 18.32 -12.12
C VAL A 108 -1.23 17.03 -12.82
N TRP A 109 0.08 16.77 -12.91
CA TRP A 109 0.58 15.48 -13.39
C TRP A 109 0.66 14.50 -12.23
N VAL A 110 -0.10 13.42 -12.29
CA VAL A 110 -0.18 12.39 -11.24
C VAL A 110 0.47 11.11 -11.74
N ALA A 111 1.41 10.56 -10.99
CA ALA A 111 2.00 9.25 -11.28
C ALA A 111 0.91 8.17 -11.35
N GLN A 112 0.92 7.38 -12.42
CA GLN A 112 0.09 6.19 -12.54
C GLN A 112 0.78 5.01 -11.87
N GLY A 113 -0.02 4.18 -11.20
CA GLY A 113 0.51 3.09 -10.39
C GLY A 113 1.03 3.54 -9.02
N ASP A 114 0.68 4.76 -8.57
CA ASP A 114 0.79 5.06 -7.15
C ASP A 114 -0.16 4.13 -6.39
N LEU A 115 0.44 3.30 -5.52
CA LEU A 115 -0.28 2.33 -4.70
C LEU A 115 -0.54 2.88 -3.29
N GLN A 116 -0.19 4.15 -3.03
CA GLN A 116 -0.57 4.86 -1.82
C GLN A 116 -2.03 5.29 -1.87
N ASP A 117 -2.68 5.31 -0.70
CA ASP A 117 -4.06 5.78 -0.51
C ASP A 117 -5.12 5.16 -1.44
N LEU A 118 -4.90 3.92 -1.85
CA LEU A 118 -5.86 3.18 -2.67
C LEU A 118 -7.20 3.03 -1.95
N PRO A 119 -8.35 3.26 -2.64
CA PRO A 119 -9.67 3.09 -2.03
C PRO A 119 -9.95 1.64 -1.61
N GLY A 120 -9.31 0.66 -2.26
CA GLY A 120 -9.29 -0.74 -1.86
C GLY A 120 -8.50 -1.64 -2.81
N ILE A 121 -8.06 -2.79 -2.32
CA ILE A 121 -7.33 -3.84 -3.04
C ILE A 121 -8.08 -5.15 -2.84
N GLY A 122 -8.55 -5.72 -3.95
CA GLY A 122 -9.21 -7.03 -3.98
C GLY A 122 -8.40 -8.05 -4.77
N ILE A 123 -8.08 -9.19 -4.17
CA ILE A 123 -7.41 -10.33 -4.84
C ILE A 123 -8.39 -11.50 -4.89
N ASN A 124 -8.83 -11.86 -6.12
CA ASN A 124 -9.89 -12.85 -6.38
C ASN A 124 -11.25 -12.56 -5.69
N THR A 125 -11.45 -11.32 -5.27
CA THR A 125 -12.68 -10.81 -4.67
C THR A 125 -12.72 -9.29 -4.81
N THR A 126 -13.88 -8.68 -4.60
CA THR A 126 -14.04 -7.22 -4.57
C THR A 126 -13.81 -6.71 -3.16
N ALA A 127 -12.98 -5.68 -3.01
CA ALA A 127 -12.87 -4.93 -1.77
C ALA A 127 -14.08 -4.00 -1.59
N ASP A 128 -14.50 -3.79 -0.35
CA ASP A 128 -15.62 -2.92 0.00
C ASP A 128 -15.16 -1.79 0.95
N PRO A 129 -15.98 -0.77 1.24
CA PRO A 129 -15.58 0.35 2.09
C PRO A 129 -15.15 -0.01 3.52
N VAL A 130 -15.54 -1.19 4.02
CA VAL A 130 -15.17 -1.77 5.32
C VAL A 130 -13.92 -2.65 5.15
N ASN A 131 -13.94 -3.62 4.23
CA ASN A 131 -12.84 -4.54 3.94
C ASN A 131 -11.99 -4.04 2.77
N ARG A 132 -11.28 -2.94 2.98
CA ARG A 132 -10.49 -2.28 1.93
C ARG A 132 -9.32 -3.12 1.42
N LEU A 133 -8.83 -4.08 2.22
CA LEU A 133 -7.95 -5.14 1.73
C LEU A 133 -8.71 -6.47 1.83
N SER A 134 -9.06 -7.05 0.69
CA SER A 134 -9.83 -8.29 0.61
C SER A 134 -9.10 -9.34 -0.23
N LEU A 135 -8.92 -10.53 0.34
CA LEU A 135 -8.24 -11.67 -0.31
C LEU A 135 -9.12 -12.91 -0.25
N ARG A 136 -9.40 -13.52 -1.40
CA ARG A 136 -10.08 -14.81 -1.53
C ARG A 136 -9.16 -15.83 -2.17
N ALA A 137 -8.39 -16.53 -1.33
CA ALA A 137 -7.43 -17.53 -1.78
C ALA A 137 -7.29 -18.66 -0.75
N PRO A 138 -6.70 -19.81 -1.13
CA PRO A 138 -6.38 -20.89 -0.19
C PRO A 138 -5.38 -20.51 0.91
N ALA A 139 -4.50 -19.53 0.66
CA ALA A 139 -3.49 -19.08 1.62
C ALA A 139 -3.06 -17.62 1.38
N ALA A 140 -2.48 -17.00 2.41
CA ALA A 140 -1.76 -15.74 2.38
C ALA A 140 -0.39 -15.94 3.05
N LEU A 141 0.70 -15.73 2.32
CA LEU A 141 2.06 -15.84 2.86
C LEU A 141 2.57 -14.45 3.22
N PHE A 142 3.00 -14.28 4.47
CA PHE A 142 3.67 -13.10 4.97
C PHE A 142 5.08 -13.49 5.40
N ASP A 143 6.07 -13.20 4.55
CA ASP A 143 7.45 -13.65 4.74
C ASP A 143 8.40 -12.48 5.09
N ASN A 144 9.61 -12.83 5.51
CA ASN A 144 10.67 -11.94 5.93
C ASN A 144 11.85 -11.99 4.94
N GLU A 145 12.60 -10.89 4.85
CA GLU A 145 13.84 -10.81 4.06
C GLU A 145 15.10 -11.15 4.92
N GLY A 146 14.89 -11.76 6.08
CA GLY A 146 15.88 -11.95 7.14
C GLY A 146 15.52 -11.19 8.42
N GLY A 147 15.84 -11.76 9.59
CA GLY A 147 15.60 -11.17 10.90
C GLY A 147 14.18 -11.41 11.46
N GLY A 148 13.13 -10.93 10.78
CA GLY A 148 11.74 -11.16 11.22
C GLY A 148 10.66 -10.44 10.42
N HIS A 149 9.38 -10.75 10.71
CA HIS A 149 8.18 -10.17 10.10
C HIS A 149 7.17 -9.79 11.19
N GLN A 150 6.43 -8.68 11.03
CA GLN A 150 5.40 -8.24 11.98
C GLN A 150 4.13 -7.77 11.26
N ILE A 151 2.97 -8.20 11.76
CA ILE A 151 1.67 -7.62 11.45
C ILE A 151 1.28 -6.69 12.59
N LYS A 152 1.13 -5.40 12.31
CA LYS A 152 0.74 -4.38 13.29
C LYS A 152 -0.74 -4.05 13.13
N ILE A 153 -1.53 -4.32 14.16
CA ILE A 153 -2.97 -4.00 14.22
C ILE A 153 -3.16 -2.94 15.30
N ASN A 154 -3.59 -1.75 14.89
CA ASN A 154 -3.73 -0.60 15.78
C ASN A 154 -5.20 -0.27 16.05
N LYS A 155 -5.49 0.22 17.25
CA LYS A 155 -6.80 0.78 17.64
C LYS A 155 -6.63 2.23 18.10
N ALA A 156 -7.67 3.06 17.99
CA ALA A 156 -7.57 4.50 18.26
C ALA A 156 -7.69 4.84 19.74
N ALA A 157 -8.52 4.10 20.48
CA ALA A 157 -8.72 4.25 21.92
C ALA A 157 -8.62 2.90 22.65
N ALA A 158 -8.42 2.94 23.97
CA ALA A 158 -8.34 1.74 24.81
C ALA A 158 -9.61 0.87 24.74
N THR A 159 -10.77 1.50 24.55
CA THR A 159 -12.09 0.84 24.44
C THR A 159 -12.39 0.27 23.05
N ASP A 160 -11.54 0.56 22.06
CA ASP A 160 -11.71 0.04 20.70
C ASP A 160 -11.17 -1.39 20.58
N THR A 161 -11.30 -1.97 19.38
CA THR A 161 -10.87 -3.33 19.08
C THR A 161 -9.75 -3.34 18.05
N ALA A 162 -8.66 -4.04 18.37
CA ALA A 162 -7.61 -4.45 17.44
C ALA A 162 -7.43 -5.96 17.56
N ALA A 163 -8.00 -6.73 16.63
CA ALA A 163 -8.11 -8.18 16.76
C ALA A 163 -8.11 -8.92 15.41
N MET A 164 -7.82 -10.22 15.49
CA MET A 164 -8.01 -11.17 14.41
C MET A 164 -9.27 -12.00 14.69
N VAL A 165 -10.19 -12.04 13.72
CA VAL A 165 -11.44 -12.80 13.82
C VAL A 165 -11.39 -14.01 12.90
N PHE A 166 -11.70 -15.19 13.45
CA PHE A 166 -11.84 -16.45 12.73
C PHE A 166 -13.32 -16.73 12.47
N GLN A 167 -13.66 -17.14 11.25
CA GLN A 167 -15.05 -17.23 10.80
C GLN A 167 -15.38 -18.55 10.10
N THR A 168 -16.66 -18.91 10.09
CA THR A 168 -17.24 -19.95 9.21
C THR A 168 -18.48 -19.38 8.55
N GLY A 169 -18.53 -19.38 7.22
CA GLY A 169 -19.66 -18.82 6.47
C GLY A 169 -19.98 -17.37 6.85
N TYR A 170 -18.96 -16.53 7.03
CA TYR A 170 -19.05 -15.13 7.47
C TYR A 170 -19.55 -14.90 8.91
N GLY A 171 -19.81 -15.96 9.69
CA GLY A 171 -20.09 -15.85 11.12
C GLY A 171 -18.81 -15.96 11.96
N GLY A 172 -18.60 -15.01 12.88
CA GLY A 172 -17.51 -15.04 13.86
C GLY A 172 -17.55 -16.29 14.74
N ARG A 173 -16.39 -16.90 15.01
CA ARG A 173 -16.25 -18.11 15.84
C ARG A 173 -15.23 -17.94 16.96
N ALA A 174 -14.11 -17.29 16.65
CA ALA A 174 -13.10 -16.93 17.63
C ALA A 174 -12.53 -15.56 17.29
N GLU A 175 -12.08 -14.83 18.31
CA GLU A 175 -11.42 -13.54 18.16
C GLU A 175 -10.29 -13.46 19.19
N MET A 176 -9.13 -12.99 18.74
CA MET A 176 -7.96 -12.77 19.60
C MET A 176 -7.35 -11.40 19.34
N GLY A 177 -6.99 -10.70 20.42
CA GLY A 177 -6.40 -9.37 20.36
C GLY A 177 -6.79 -8.47 21.53
N LEU A 178 -6.70 -7.17 21.31
CA LEU A 178 -7.08 -6.11 22.24
C LEU A 178 -8.55 -5.75 21.99
N ALA A 179 -9.47 -6.44 22.65
CA ALA A 179 -10.91 -6.31 22.39
C ALA A 179 -11.60 -5.54 23.52
N GLY A 180 -11.78 -4.23 23.35
CA GLY A 180 -12.47 -3.38 24.32
C GLY A 180 -11.64 -3.02 25.56
N SER A 181 -10.37 -3.42 25.60
CA SER A 181 -9.39 -3.02 26.62
C SER A 181 -7.97 -3.18 26.06
N ASP A 182 -6.95 -2.75 26.82
CA ASP A 182 -5.53 -2.98 26.50
C ASP A 182 -5.00 -4.34 26.98
N ASP A 183 -5.83 -5.16 27.64
CA ASP A 183 -5.51 -6.54 27.95
C ASP A 183 -5.62 -7.41 26.69
N PHE A 184 -4.73 -8.38 26.54
CA PHE A 184 -4.85 -9.36 25.47
C PHE A 184 -5.92 -10.38 25.83
N SER A 185 -6.82 -10.67 24.91
CA SER A 185 -7.94 -11.58 25.16
C SER A 185 -8.13 -12.57 24.03
N ILE A 186 -8.66 -13.74 24.39
CA ILE A 186 -9.21 -14.73 23.45
C ILE A 186 -10.66 -14.96 23.86
N LYS A 187 -11.57 -14.78 22.90
CA LYS A 187 -13.00 -15.01 23.07
C LYS A 187 -13.55 -15.86 21.93
N VAL A 188 -14.61 -16.59 22.23
CA VAL A 188 -15.28 -17.51 21.29
C VAL A 188 -16.76 -17.23 21.22
N ALA A 189 -17.37 -17.53 20.08
CA ALA A 189 -18.80 -17.44 19.87
C ALA A 189 -19.29 -18.65 19.07
N PRO A 190 -20.38 -19.33 19.49
CA PRO A 190 -20.91 -20.47 18.73
C PRO A 190 -21.50 -20.04 17.38
N ASP A 191 -22.10 -18.85 17.33
CA ASP A 191 -22.86 -18.33 16.19
C ASP A 191 -22.34 -16.98 15.67
N GLY A 192 -21.45 -16.32 16.41
CA GLY A 192 -20.92 -14.99 16.09
C GLY A 192 -21.75 -13.84 16.66
N ALA A 193 -22.80 -14.14 17.42
CA ALA A 193 -23.64 -13.16 18.09
C ALA A 193 -23.26 -12.98 19.56
N THR A 194 -23.15 -14.08 20.32
CA THR A 194 -22.80 -14.04 21.74
C THR A 194 -21.35 -14.43 21.96
N TRP A 195 -20.52 -13.43 22.25
CA TRP A 195 -19.10 -13.63 22.54
C TRP A 195 -18.86 -13.96 24.01
N ARG A 196 -18.07 -14.99 24.25
CA ARG A 196 -17.67 -15.47 25.58
C ARG A 196 -16.15 -15.30 25.74
N PRO A 197 -15.67 -14.49 26.69
CA PRO A 197 -14.24 -14.44 26.99
C PRO A 197 -13.81 -15.82 27.52
N ALA A 198 -12.69 -16.33 27.04
CA ALA A 198 -12.10 -17.59 27.51
C ALA A 198 -10.81 -17.32 28.30
N ILE A 199 -9.94 -16.47 27.73
CA ILE A 199 -8.64 -16.11 28.31
C ILE A 199 -8.49 -14.59 28.29
N THR A 200 -7.96 -14.05 29.38
CA THR A 200 -7.50 -12.66 29.46
C THR A 200 -6.09 -12.62 30.05
N ILE A 201 -5.20 -11.84 29.46
CA ILE A 201 -3.85 -11.59 29.93
C ILE A 201 -3.76 -10.12 30.30
N ALA A 202 -3.65 -9.85 31.60
CA ALA A 202 -3.61 -8.49 32.12
C ALA A 202 -2.32 -7.78 31.68
N ALA A 203 -2.44 -6.64 30.98
CA ALA A 203 -1.31 -5.88 30.46
C ALA A 203 -0.36 -5.40 31.57
N ALA A 204 -0.91 -5.06 32.75
CA ALA A 204 -0.14 -4.53 33.87
C ALA A 204 0.66 -5.60 34.64
N THR A 205 0.24 -6.87 34.60
CA THR A 205 0.79 -7.90 35.48
C THR A 205 1.18 -9.20 34.79
N ALA A 206 0.93 -9.33 33.48
CA ALA A 206 1.07 -10.56 32.71
C ALA A 206 0.32 -11.77 33.30
N ARG A 207 -0.73 -11.53 34.11
CA ARG A 207 -1.50 -12.61 34.74
C ARG A 207 -2.51 -13.15 33.74
N VAL A 208 -2.52 -14.46 33.59
CA VAL A 208 -3.52 -15.18 32.80
C VAL A 208 -4.73 -15.47 33.68
N GLN A 209 -5.90 -15.04 33.24
CA GLN A 209 -7.19 -15.37 33.83
C GLN A 209 -7.97 -16.26 32.87
N LEU A 210 -8.50 -17.36 33.40
CA LEU A 210 -9.47 -18.22 32.72
C LEU A 210 -10.86 -17.81 33.21
N ALA A 211 -11.78 -17.58 32.27
CA ALA A 211 -13.14 -17.16 32.61
C ALA A 211 -13.97 -18.30 33.22
N GLU A 212 -13.64 -19.54 32.87
CA GLU A 212 -14.31 -20.78 33.29
C GLU A 212 -13.29 -21.77 33.85
N ALA A 213 -13.77 -22.91 34.36
CA ALA A 213 -12.92 -23.96 34.91
C ALA A 213 -11.89 -24.49 33.90
N LEU A 214 -10.64 -24.66 34.34
CA LEU A 214 -9.61 -25.34 33.58
C LEU A 214 -9.87 -26.85 33.59
N GLN A 215 -10.17 -27.43 32.44
CA GLN A 215 -10.24 -28.87 32.28
C GLN A 215 -8.89 -29.41 31.78
N LEU A 216 -8.21 -30.17 32.63
CA LEU A 216 -7.00 -30.91 32.24
C LEU A 216 -7.41 -32.31 31.77
N ALA A 217 -7.04 -32.65 30.54
CA ALA A 217 -7.29 -33.99 30.00
C ALA A 217 -6.41 -35.01 30.75
N PRO A 218 -6.98 -36.10 31.31
CA PRO A 218 -6.19 -37.16 31.91
C PRO A 218 -5.21 -37.77 30.89
N GLY A 219 -3.95 -37.90 31.27
CA GLY A 219 -2.88 -38.40 30.40
C GLY A 219 -1.82 -39.19 31.14
N ALA A 220 -0.94 -39.84 30.37
CA ALA A 220 0.26 -40.46 30.93
C ALA A 220 1.25 -39.38 31.41
N GLU A 221 2.16 -39.77 32.30
CA GLU A 221 3.22 -38.90 32.80
C GLU A 221 4.04 -38.29 31.64
N PRO A 222 4.19 -36.94 31.57
CA PRO A 222 4.97 -36.30 30.53
C PRO A 222 6.43 -36.75 30.53
N VAL A 223 6.92 -37.14 29.34
CA VAL A 223 8.31 -37.62 29.15
C VAL A 223 9.34 -36.48 29.33
N THR A 224 8.94 -35.24 29.06
CA THR A 224 9.77 -34.04 29.21
C THR A 224 9.01 -33.00 30.04
N ALA A 225 9.32 -32.94 31.33
CA ALA A 225 8.70 -32.01 32.27
C ALA A 225 9.63 -30.84 32.62
N ALA A 226 9.07 -29.65 32.76
CA ALA A 226 9.71 -28.46 33.30
C ALA A 226 9.16 -28.12 34.69
N ALA A 227 9.97 -27.49 35.53
CA ALA A 227 9.53 -27.07 36.85
C ALA A 227 8.30 -26.15 36.74
N GLY A 228 7.23 -26.48 37.47
CA GLY A 228 5.94 -25.78 37.43
C GLY A 228 4.92 -26.39 36.47
N ASP A 229 5.28 -27.43 35.70
CA ASP A 229 4.31 -28.18 34.89
C ASP A 229 3.27 -28.84 35.78
N ILE A 230 2.01 -28.78 35.35
CA ILE A 230 0.87 -29.43 36.02
C ILE A 230 0.19 -30.37 35.01
N TYR A 231 -0.06 -31.61 35.40
CA TYR A 231 -0.87 -32.55 34.60
C TYR A 231 -1.80 -33.38 35.48
N PHE A 232 -2.82 -33.96 34.84
CA PHE A 232 -3.71 -34.91 35.49
C PHE A 232 -3.33 -36.33 35.05
N ASP A 233 -2.83 -37.14 35.99
CA ASP A 233 -2.37 -38.50 35.73
C ASP A 233 -3.56 -39.45 35.57
N SER A 234 -3.66 -40.09 34.40
CA SER A 234 -4.74 -41.05 34.10
C SER A 234 -4.59 -42.39 34.83
N ALA A 235 -3.37 -42.79 35.23
CA ALA A 235 -3.13 -44.04 35.93
C ALA A 235 -3.49 -43.94 37.41
N THR A 236 -3.20 -42.78 38.02
CA THR A 236 -3.43 -42.55 39.45
C THR A 236 -4.64 -41.67 39.76
N ALA A 237 -5.24 -41.03 38.74
CA ALA A 237 -6.33 -40.06 38.86
C ALA A 237 -5.99 -38.86 39.77
N LYS A 238 -4.73 -38.40 39.70
CA LYS A 238 -4.21 -37.32 40.55
C LYS A 238 -3.75 -36.12 39.74
N LEU A 239 -3.94 -34.94 40.32
CA LEU A 239 -3.27 -33.74 39.84
C LEU A 239 -1.83 -33.73 40.36
N ARG A 240 -0.87 -33.56 39.45
CA ARG A 240 0.55 -33.61 39.76
C ARG A 240 1.27 -32.35 39.31
N CYS A 241 2.30 -31.95 40.07
CA CYS A 241 3.19 -30.83 39.76
C CYS A 241 4.65 -31.31 39.71
N PHE A 242 5.42 -30.86 38.73
CA PHE A 242 6.84 -31.16 38.63
C PHE A 242 7.66 -30.05 39.29
N ASP A 243 8.57 -30.40 40.21
CA ASP A 243 9.41 -29.41 40.90
C ASP A 243 10.76 -29.12 40.23
N GLY A 244 11.03 -29.78 39.09
CA GLY A 244 12.34 -29.76 38.41
C GLY A 244 13.16 -31.03 38.61
N THR A 245 12.79 -31.88 39.57
CA THR A 245 13.47 -33.13 39.91
C THR A 245 12.55 -34.34 39.92
N GLY A 246 11.26 -34.16 40.24
CA GLY A 246 10.27 -35.22 40.28
C GLY A 246 8.83 -34.71 40.29
N TRP A 247 7.90 -35.64 40.05
CA TRP A 247 6.47 -35.38 40.12
C TRP A 247 5.94 -35.57 41.53
N HIS A 248 5.12 -34.62 41.97
CA HIS A 248 4.46 -34.62 43.27
C HIS A 248 2.96 -34.51 43.12
N ASP A 249 2.22 -35.22 43.95
CA ASP A 249 0.77 -35.11 44.03
C ASP A 249 0.40 -33.77 44.70
N LEU A 250 -0.52 -33.00 44.11
CA LEU A 250 -0.98 -31.72 44.65
C LEU A 250 -2.14 -31.85 45.64
N PHE A 251 -2.86 -32.97 45.62
CA PHE A 251 -4.01 -33.28 46.48
C PHE A 251 -4.04 -34.77 46.85
#